data_AF-A0A5J9VS25-F1
#
_entry.id   AF-A0A5J9VS25-F1
#
_cell.length_a   1.000
_cell.length_b   1.000
_cell.length_c   1.000
_cell.angle_alpha   90.00
_cell.angle_beta   90.00
_cell.angle_gamma   90.00
#
_symmetry.space_group_name_H-M   'P 1'
#
loop_
_entity.id
_entity.type
_entity.pdbx_description
1 polymer ?
#
loop_
_entity_poly.entity_id
_entity_poly.type
_entity_poly.pdbx_seq_one_letter_code
_entity_poly.pdbx_strand_id
1 'polypeptide(L)'
;MSPTAPGVSVSTIAATATATECHMLKIEGLKRLRIMHPTGARLESCPFEAAGHTWRIMCFPDGAHRHGGFISLYLVLDDAGAVVAGDIHVEVKFSLVRQPGAWGALWPAHSRSKTFIFNKKTITGGFPQFITKEQLEQSPGFFRDDGFAVRCDITVIGKAAEKEPVVLARDLKRLGMVCHCKDEMCKRHHSGAARGVMWFRQAFVKFFLGCFQV
;
A
#
# COMPACT_ATOMS: atom_id res chain seq x y z
N MET A 1 -49.31 -16.94 16.13
CA MET A 1 -47.90 -16.57 16.42
C MET A 1 -47.11 -16.80 15.14
N SER A 2 -46.55 -15.76 14.54
CA SER A 2 -45.77 -15.89 13.30
C SER A 2 -44.43 -16.56 13.60
N PRO A 3 -43.96 -17.52 12.78
CA PRO A 3 -42.67 -18.17 13.01
C PRO A 3 -41.54 -17.16 12.79
N THR A 4 -40.70 -16.97 13.81
CA THR A 4 -39.48 -16.17 13.71
C THR A 4 -38.56 -16.83 12.68
N ALA A 5 -38.26 -16.14 11.58
CA ALA A 5 -37.38 -16.67 10.55
C ALA A 5 -36.01 -17.04 11.15
N PRO A 6 -35.43 -18.22 10.82
CA PRO A 6 -34.16 -18.63 11.38
C PRO A 6 -33.06 -17.69 10.87
N GLY A 7 -32.52 -16.89 11.77
CA GLY A 7 -31.41 -16.00 11.48
C GLY A 7 -30.14 -16.77 11.15
N VAL A 8 -29.33 -16.23 10.24
CA VAL A 8 -28.02 -16.77 9.87
C VAL A 8 -26.93 -15.94 10.55
N SER A 9 -25.89 -16.60 11.06
CA SER A 9 -24.72 -15.94 11.62
C SER A 9 -23.71 -15.66 10.52
N VAL A 10 -23.25 -14.42 10.40
CA VAL A 10 -22.25 -13.99 9.43
C VAL A 10 -21.12 -13.27 10.16
N SER A 11 -19.88 -13.45 9.68
CA SER A 11 -18.72 -12.70 10.15
C SER A 11 -17.86 -12.31 8.96
N THR A 12 -17.38 -11.06 8.96
CA THR A 12 -16.51 -10.52 7.91
C THR A 12 -15.11 -10.31 8.46
N ILE A 13 -14.11 -10.76 7.70
CA ILE A 13 -12.70 -10.46 7.95
C ILE A 13 -12.24 -9.51 6.85
N ALA A 14 -11.74 -8.34 7.23
CA ALA A 14 -11.25 -7.34 6.30
C ALA A 14 -9.82 -6.91 6.64
N ALA A 15 -9.03 -6.68 5.59
CA ALA A 15 -7.80 -5.90 5.70
C ALA A 15 -8.17 -4.42 5.62
N THR A 16 -7.73 -3.62 6.59
CA THR A 16 -8.08 -2.20 6.70
C THR A 16 -6.81 -1.39 6.89
N ALA A 17 -6.74 -0.21 6.27
CA ALA A 17 -5.68 0.74 6.56
C ALA A 17 -5.91 1.33 7.95
N THR A 18 -4.97 1.15 8.86
CA THR A 18 -5.04 1.71 10.22
C THR A 18 -4.39 3.07 10.32
N ALA A 19 -3.40 3.35 9.47
CA ALA A 19 -2.78 4.66 9.32
C ALA A 19 -2.16 4.77 7.92
N THR A 20 -2.26 5.96 7.30
CA THR A 20 -1.63 6.27 6.01
C THR A 20 -1.00 7.66 6.07
N GLU A 21 0.32 7.72 5.90
CA GLU A 21 1.08 8.97 5.92
C GLU A 21 2.16 8.95 4.84
N CYS A 22 2.76 10.11 4.54
CA CYS A 22 3.79 10.20 3.52
C CYS A 22 4.98 11.05 3.95
N HIS A 23 6.16 10.69 3.42
CA HIS A 23 7.40 11.44 3.61
C HIS A 23 8.04 11.72 2.25
N MET A 24 8.63 12.91 2.09
CA MET A 24 9.35 13.28 0.88
C MET A 24 10.85 13.37 1.16
N LEU A 25 11.65 12.67 0.37
CA LEU A 25 13.10 12.76 0.38
C LEU A 25 13.58 13.46 -0.88
N LYS A 26 14.33 14.55 -0.71
CA LYS A 26 15.04 15.24 -1.79
C LYS A 26 16.51 14.82 -1.79
N ILE A 27 17.05 14.52 -2.96
CA ILE A 27 18.47 14.20 -3.17
C ILE A 27 19.04 15.26 -4.11
N GLU A 28 20.08 15.96 -3.67
CA GLU A 28 20.74 17.04 -4.40
C GLU A 28 22.23 16.76 -4.53
N GLY A 29 22.82 17.13 -5.67
CA GLY A 29 24.25 16.91 -5.92
C GLY A 29 24.58 15.43 -6.11
N LEU A 30 23.74 14.68 -6.83
CA LEU A 30 23.87 13.24 -7.04
C LEU A 30 25.25 12.84 -7.57
N LYS A 31 25.85 13.60 -8.49
CA LYS A 31 27.22 13.33 -8.98
C LYS A 31 28.23 13.39 -7.84
N ARG A 32 28.14 14.41 -6.97
CA ARG A 32 29.06 14.55 -5.83
C ARG A 32 28.84 13.43 -4.82
N LEU A 33 27.59 13.09 -4.54
CA LEU A 33 27.24 11.98 -3.65
C LEU A 33 27.81 10.65 -4.16
N ARG A 34 27.72 10.38 -5.46
CA ARG A 34 28.32 9.19 -6.09
C ARG A 34 29.86 9.14 -6.00
N ILE A 35 30.52 10.30 -6.02
CA ILE A 35 31.99 10.37 -5.82
C ILE A 35 32.35 10.10 -4.36
N MET A 36 31.58 10.66 -3.42
CA MET A 36 31.80 10.49 -1.98
C MET A 36 31.48 9.08 -1.49
N HIS A 37 30.53 8.41 -2.13
CA HIS A 37 30.01 7.11 -1.74
C HIS A 37 30.26 6.11 -2.88
N PRO A 38 31.31 5.26 -2.78
CA PRO A 38 31.67 4.31 -3.84
C PRO A 38 30.54 3.31 -4.13
N THR A 39 30.63 2.63 -5.28
CA THR A 39 29.59 1.71 -5.79
C THR A 39 29.02 0.79 -4.71
N GLY A 40 27.70 0.81 -4.55
CA GLY A 40 26.97 0.01 -3.55
C GLY A 40 26.77 0.70 -2.20
N ALA A 41 27.34 1.89 -1.99
CA ALA A 41 27.04 2.72 -0.82
C ALA A 41 25.62 3.30 -0.89
N ARG A 42 25.05 3.51 0.30
CA ARG A 42 23.67 3.98 0.49
C ARG A 42 23.67 5.40 1.04
N LEU A 43 22.70 6.17 0.57
CA LEU A 43 22.31 7.44 1.13
C LEU A 43 21.13 7.19 2.06
N GLU A 44 21.18 7.75 3.25
CA GLU A 44 20.11 7.60 4.25
C GLU A 44 19.46 8.96 4.51
N SER A 45 18.13 8.97 4.61
CA SER A 45 17.41 10.12 5.14
C SER A 45 17.70 10.33 6.63
N CYS A 46 17.20 11.41 7.22
CA CYS A 46 17.01 11.44 8.68
C CYS A 46 15.89 10.45 9.06
N PRO A 47 15.85 9.97 10.32
CA PRO A 47 14.67 9.29 10.82
C PRO A 47 13.45 10.19 10.72
N PHE A 48 12.28 9.62 10.47
CA PHE A 48 11.01 10.34 10.48
C PHE A 48 9.90 9.46 11.03
N GLU A 49 8.96 10.08 11.74
CA GLU A 49 7.76 9.42 12.24
C GLU A 49 6.72 9.34 11.13
N ALA A 50 6.18 8.15 10.88
CA ALA A 50 5.02 7.97 10.02
C ALA A 50 4.21 6.73 10.40
N ALA A 51 2.88 6.85 10.38
CA ALA A 51 1.94 5.75 10.61
C ALA A 51 2.22 4.97 11.92
N GLY A 52 2.65 5.68 12.97
CA GLY A 52 2.91 5.13 14.31
C GLY A 52 4.28 4.47 14.50
N HIS A 53 5.21 4.65 13.57
CA HIS A 53 6.56 4.08 13.64
C HIS A 53 7.62 5.07 13.16
N THR A 54 8.85 4.88 13.64
CA THR A 54 10.03 5.60 13.15
C THR A 54 10.63 4.88 11.95
N TRP A 55 10.87 5.61 10.86
CA TRP A 55 11.37 5.08 9.61
C TRP A 55 12.58 5.85 9.09
N ARG A 56 13.29 5.23 8.15
CA ARG A 56 14.32 5.84 7.32
C ARG A 56 14.17 5.40 5.87
N ILE A 57 14.49 6.28 4.93
CA ILE A 57 14.61 5.91 3.52
C ILE A 57 16.09 5.69 3.20
N MET A 58 16.40 4.54 2.62
CA MET A 58 17.70 4.24 2.02
C MET A 58 17.59 4.33 0.50
N CYS A 59 18.42 5.18 -0.10
CA CYS A 59 18.59 5.28 -1.54
C CYS A 59 19.96 4.74 -1.94
N PHE A 60 19.98 3.88 -2.96
CA PHE A 60 21.21 3.42 -3.61
C PHE A 60 21.27 4.02 -5.01
N PRO A 61 22.01 5.13 -5.22
CA PRO A 61 22.13 5.81 -6.51
C PRO A 61 22.72 4.97 -7.65
N ASP A 62 23.41 3.88 -7.31
CA ASP A 62 24.05 2.95 -8.25
C ASP A 62 23.57 1.52 -8.07
N GLY A 63 22.45 1.35 -7.37
CA GLY A 63 21.79 0.08 -7.15
C GLY A 63 22.28 -0.65 -5.91
N ALA A 64 21.39 -1.44 -5.32
CA ALA A 64 21.73 -2.33 -4.21
C ALA A 64 22.26 -3.68 -4.73
N HIS A 65 23.36 -4.16 -4.15
CA HIS A 65 23.96 -5.46 -4.47
C HIS A 65 24.20 -5.65 -5.99
N ARG A 66 23.52 -6.62 -6.61
CA ARG A 66 23.65 -6.99 -8.03
C ARG A 66 22.81 -6.12 -8.98
N HIS A 67 22.15 -5.08 -8.47
CA HIS A 67 21.22 -4.25 -9.25
C HIS A 67 21.88 -2.98 -9.82
N GLY A 68 23.14 -3.10 -10.24
CA GLY A 68 23.85 -2.03 -10.94
C GLY A 68 23.04 -1.53 -12.15
N GLY A 69 23.05 -0.21 -12.37
CA GLY A 69 22.27 0.42 -13.44
C GLY A 69 20.88 0.90 -13.01
N PHE A 70 20.43 0.56 -11.80
CA PHE A 70 19.17 1.03 -11.23
C PHE A 70 19.40 1.99 -10.07
N ILE A 71 18.43 2.84 -9.81
CA ILE A 71 18.23 3.43 -8.48
C ILE A 71 17.43 2.42 -7.66
N SER A 72 17.92 2.09 -6.46
CA SER A 72 17.17 1.27 -5.50
C SER A 72 16.68 2.12 -4.34
N LEU A 73 15.44 1.90 -3.91
CA LEU A 73 14.84 2.59 -2.77
C LEU A 73 14.29 1.59 -1.77
N TYR A 74 14.58 1.82 -0.49
CA TYR A 74 14.09 1.00 0.61
C TYR A 74 13.56 1.88 1.74
N LEU A 75 12.48 1.41 2.35
CA LEU A 75 12.03 1.87 3.66
C LEU A 75 12.65 0.95 4.71
N VAL A 76 13.16 1.54 5.78
CA VAL A 76 13.78 0.85 6.90
C VAL A 76 13.06 1.26 8.17
N LEU A 77 12.65 0.28 8.95
CA LEU A 77 12.12 0.50 10.29
C LEU A 77 13.30 0.88 11.21
N ASP A 78 13.27 2.09 11.74
CA ASP A 78 14.32 2.70 12.57
C ASP A 78 13.86 2.86 14.03
N ASP A 79 13.10 1.87 14.50
CA ASP A 79 12.52 1.87 15.83
C ASP A 79 13.53 1.26 16.81
N ALA A 80 14.48 2.09 17.26
CA ALA A 80 15.60 1.68 18.10
C ALA A 80 15.21 1.28 19.53
N GLY A 81 13.92 1.20 19.86
CA GLY A 81 13.45 0.93 21.21
C GLY A 81 12.05 0.33 21.32
N ALA A 82 11.15 0.51 20.35
CA ALA A 82 9.90 -0.22 20.40
C ALA A 82 10.16 -1.67 20.01
N VAL A 83 9.88 -2.57 20.94
CA VAL A 83 9.60 -3.95 20.60
C VAL A 83 8.38 -3.89 19.69
N VAL A 84 8.58 -3.91 18.37
CA VAL A 84 7.47 -4.21 17.45
C VAL A 84 6.94 -5.56 17.91
N ALA A 85 5.75 -5.52 18.52
CA ALA A 85 5.12 -6.66 19.15
C ALA A 85 4.49 -7.53 18.06
N GLY A 86 5.32 -8.08 17.17
CA GLY A 86 4.91 -8.94 16.07
C GLY A 86 5.25 -8.39 14.69
N ASP A 87 4.50 -8.89 13.71
CA ASP A 87 4.62 -8.53 12.30
C ASP A 87 3.74 -7.31 12.01
N ILE A 88 4.33 -6.24 11.46
CA ILE A 88 3.58 -5.12 10.91
C ILE A 88 3.52 -5.26 9.38
N HIS A 89 2.29 -5.28 8.85
CA HIS A 89 2.06 -5.32 7.42
C HIS A 89 1.96 -3.89 6.90
N VAL A 90 2.87 -3.52 6.01
CA VAL A 90 2.98 -2.13 5.53
C VAL A 90 2.98 -2.12 4.02
N GLU A 91 1.99 -1.48 3.41
CA GLU A 91 2.05 -1.09 2.01
C GLU A 91 2.96 0.13 1.87
N VAL A 92 4.05 -0.06 1.13
CA VAL A 92 5.03 0.99 0.82
C VAL A 92 4.89 1.34 -0.64
N LYS A 93 4.70 2.63 -0.93
CA LYS A 93 4.70 3.18 -2.28
C LYS A 93 5.75 4.26 -2.42
N PHE A 94 6.72 4.06 -3.31
CA PHE A 94 7.62 5.11 -3.74
C PHE A 94 7.14 5.70 -5.07
N SER A 95 7.21 7.02 -5.21
CA SER A 95 6.91 7.75 -6.44
C SER A 95 7.93 8.86 -6.68
N LEU A 96 8.25 9.12 -7.95
CA LEU A 96 9.06 10.30 -8.30
C LEU A 96 8.21 11.56 -8.19
N VAL A 97 8.78 12.59 -7.55
CA VAL A 97 8.15 13.90 -7.40
C VAL A 97 8.52 14.76 -8.60
N ARG A 98 7.51 15.34 -9.27
CA ARG A 98 7.75 16.25 -10.39
C ARG A 98 8.41 17.54 -9.90
N GLN A 99 9.41 18.01 -10.64
CA GLN A 99 10.07 19.27 -10.33
C GLN A 99 9.31 20.47 -10.92
N PRO A 100 9.26 21.62 -10.22
CA PRO A 100 8.62 22.84 -10.71
C PRO A 100 9.20 23.29 -12.07
N GLY A 101 8.36 23.83 -12.96
CA GLY A 101 8.83 24.30 -14.28
C GLY A 101 9.24 23.18 -15.24
N ALA A 102 8.95 21.92 -14.92
CA ALA A 102 8.82 20.90 -15.94
C ALA A 102 7.55 21.19 -16.74
N TRP A 103 7.63 21.25 -18.06
CA TRP A 103 6.46 21.36 -18.94
C TRP A 103 5.64 20.06 -18.75
N GLY A 104 4.70 20.12 -17.81
CA GLY A 104 4.29 19.00 -16.95
C GLY A 104 3.45 17.90 -17.57
N ALA A 105 3.38 17.80 -18.90
CA ALA A 105 2.47 16.89 -19.59
C ALA A 105 3.17 15.74 -20.35
N LEU A 106 4.50 15.75 -20.52
CA LEU A 106 5.17 14.79 -21.41
C LEU A 106 5.67 13.51 -20.74
N TRP A 107 5.75 13.47 -19.40
CA TRP A 107 6.34 12.32 -18.69
C TRP A 107 5.34 11.61 -17.78
N PRO A 108 5.11 10.29 -17.98
CA PRO A 108 4.21 9.52 -17.13
C PRO A 108 4.71 9.52 -15.69
N ALA A 109 3.79 9.45 -14.74
CA ALA A 109 4.15 9.28 -13.33
C ALA A 109 4.90 7.95 -13.16
N HIS A 110 6.02 7.98 -12.43
CA HIS A 110 6.76 6.77 -12.08
C HIS A 110 6.52 6.43 -10.61
N SER A 111 5.97 5.25 -10.34
CA SER A 111 5.78 4.77 -8.97
C SER A 111 5.80 3.25 -8.89
N ARG A 112 6.15 2.72 -7.72
CA ARG A 112 6.05 1.30 -7.39
C ARG A 112 5.47 1.16 -5.99
N SER A 113 4.53 0.22 -5.82
CA SER A 113 3.97 -0.14 -4.52
C SER A 113 4.04 -1.64 -4.28
N LYS A 114 4.19 -2.03 -3.01
CA LYS A 114 4.16 -3.41 -2.54
C LYS A 114 3.95 -3.44 -1.03
N THR A 115 3.22 -4.44 -0.54
CA THR A 115 3.13 -4.74 0.88
C THR A 115 4.34 -5.56 1.34
N PHE A 116 4.97 -5.10 2.41
CA PHE A 116 6.08 -5.74 3.10
C PHE A 116 5.67 -6.07 4.53
N ILE A 117 6.37 -7.04 5.12
CA ILE A 117 6.25 -7.37 6.53
C ILE A 117 7.50 -6.84 7.21
N PHE A 118 7.31 -5.96 8.20
CA PHE A 118 8.40 -5.49 9.04
C PHE A 118 8.29 -6.13 10.42
N ASN A 119 9.42 -6.55 10.98
CA ASN A 119 9.54 -7.08 12.34
C ASN A 119 11.01 -7.02 12.79
N LYS A 120 11.31 -7.55 13.97
CA LYS A 120 12.68 -7.57 14.52
C LYS A 120 13.75 -8.21 13.61
N LYS A 121 13.36 -9.13 12.73
CA LYS A 121 14.27 -9.84 11.81
C LYS A 121 14.30 -9.22 10.42
N THR A 122 13.18 -8.66 9.99
CA THR A 122 13.00 -8.07 8.66
C THR A 122 12.66 -6.60 8.83
N ILE A 123 13.69 -5.76 8.95
CA ILE A 123 13.50 -4.32 9.18
C ILE A 123 13.46 -3.50 7.88
N THR A 124 13.61 -4.14 6.72
CA THR A 124 13.79 -3.44 5.44
C THR A 124 12.84 -3.98 4.37
N GLY A 125 12.18 -3.07 3.65
CA GLY A 125 11.30 -3.38 2.53
C GLY A 125 11.44 -2.35 1.41
N GLY A 126 11.52 -2.78 0.15
CA GLY A 126 11.77 -1.85 -0.94
C GLY A 126 11.90 -2.45 -2.33
N PHE A 127 12.43 -1.64 -3.24
CA PHE A 127 12.49 -1.89 -4.67
C PHE A 127 13.95 -1.83 -5.15
N PRO A 128 14.62 -2.99 -5.32
CA PRO A 128 15.98 -3.02 -5.85
C PRO A 128 16.10 -2.42 -7.25
N GLN A 129 15.04 -2.50 -8.04
CA GLN A 129 14.97 -1.95 -9.41
C GLN A 129 13.85 -0.91 -9.46
N PHE A 130 13.98 0.19 -8.72
CA PHE A 130 12.92 1.20 -8.69
C PHE A 130 12.78 1.89 -10.06
N ILE A 131 13.86 2.44 -10.59
CA ILE A 131 13.97 3.04 -11.92
C ILE A 131 15.38 2.83 -12.46
N THR A 132 15.59 2.74 -13.78
CA THR A 132 16.96 2.75 -14.31
C THR A 132 17.59 4.13 -14.15
N LYS A 133 18.92 4.18 -14.01
CA LYS A 133 19.65 5.46 -13.96
C LYS A 133 19.39 6.29 -15.22
N GLU A 134 19.45 5.64 -16.37
CA GLU A 134 19.19 6.25 -17.67
C GLU A 134 17.79 6.88 -17.74
N GLN A 135 16.74 6.15 -17.36
CA GLN A 135 15.37 6.67 -17.37
C GLN A 135 15.20 7.87 -16.45
N LEU A 136 15.81 7.84 -15.26
CA LEU A 136 15.74 8.98 -14.34
C LEU A 136 16.46 10.20 -14.92
N GLU A 137 17.70 10.03 -15.35
CA GLU A 137 18.56 11.13 -15.83
C GLU A 137 18.06 11.74 -17.16
N GLN A 138 17.39 10.95 -18.00
CA GLN A 138 16.72 11.43 -19.22
C GLN A 138 15.34 12.06 -18.98
N SER A 139 14.84 12.05 -17.74
CA SER A 139 13.53 12.60 -17.39
C SER A 139 13.66 14.02 -16.83
N PRO A 140 13.61 15.09 -17.65
CA PRO A 140 13.75 16.48 -17.17
C PRO A 140 12.60 16.92 -16.23
N GLY A 141 11.51 16.14 -16.20
CA GLY A 141 10.40 16.34 -15.26
C GLY A 141 10.68 15.86 -13.83
N PHE A 142 11.65 14.97 -13.64
CA PHE A 142 11.96 14.34 -12.35
C PHE A 142 13.41 14.59 -11.91
N PHE A 143 14.34 14.65 -12.87
CA PHE A 143 15.75 14.89 -12.64
C PHE A 143 16.17 16.24 -13.24
N ARG A 144 16.65 17.15 -12.39
CA ARG A 144 17.13 18.48 -12.75
C ARG A 144 18.15 18.94 -11.70
N ASP A 145 19.09 19.79 -12.12
CA ASP A 145 20.11 20.39 -11.25
C ASP A 145 20.88 19.35 -10.42
N ASP A 146 21.19 18.22 -11.07
CA ASP A 146 21.89 17.09 -10.44
C ASP A 146 21.14 16.49 -9.23
N GLY A 147 19.81 16.51 -9.25
CA GLY A 147 18.99 16.03 -8.15
C GLY A 147 17.62 15.51 -8.58
N PHE A 148 16.98 14.79 -7.67
CA PHE A 148 15.61 14.30 -7.79
C PHE A 148 14.95 14.19 -6.42
N ALA A 149 13.63 14.02 -6.40
CA ALA A 149 12.89 13.82 -5.16
C ALA A 149 11.96 12.61 -5.28
N VAL A 150 11.77 11.93 -4.14
CA VAL A 150 10.91 10.77 -4.00
C VAL A 150 9.88 11.01 -2.90
N ARG A 151 8.63 10.63 -3.15
CA ARG A 151 7.57 10.55 -2.14
C ARG A 151 7.40 9.09 -1.75
N CYS A 152 7.44 8.82 -0.46
CA CYS A 152 7.16 7.54 0.16
C CYS A 152 5.81 7.62 0.87
N ASP A 153 4.79 6.94 0.35
CA ASP A 153 3.53 6.72 1.06
C ASP A 153 3.63 5.40 1.85
N ILE A 154 3.22 5.44 3.12
CA ILE A 154 3.32 4.35 4.10
C ILE A 154 1.92 4.10 4.64
N THR A 155 1.39 2.90 4.39
CA THR A 155 0.08 2.48 4.90
C THR A 155 0.23 1.23 5.75
N VAL A 156 -0.06 1.34 7.04
CA VAL A 156 -0.12 0.17 7.95
C VAL A 156 -1.46 -0.53 7.76
N ILE A 157 -1.41 -1.85 7.57
CA ILE A 157 -2.57 -2.70 7.30
C ILE A 157 -2.88 -3.54 8.54
N GLY A 158 -4.05 -3.32 9.11
CA GLY A 158 -4.61 -4.11 10.21
C GLY A 158 -5.69 -5.09 9.76
N LYS A 159 -6.01 -6.04 10.63
CA LYS A 159 -7.11 -7.01 10.44
C LYS A 159 -8.31 -6.60 11.31
N ALA A 160 -9.44 -6.33 10.68
CA ALA A 160 -10.73 -6.18 11.35
C ALA A 160 -11.52 -7.49 11.24
N ALA A 161 -12.13 -7.92 12.34
CA ALA A 161 -13.04 -9.05 12.37
C ALA A 161 -14.32 -8.61 13.07
N GLU A 162 -15.39 -8.50 12.29
CA GLU A 162 -16.68 -8.04 12.78
C GLU A 162 -17.71 -9.15 12.59
N LYS A 163 -18.44 -9.44 13.66
CA LYS A 163 -19.64 -10.29 13.57
C LYS A 163 -20.78 -9.40 13.14
N GLU A 164 -21.40 -9.72 12.02
CA GLU A 164 -22.61 -9.01 11.62
C GLU A 164 -23.76 -9.38 12.58
N PRO A 165 -24.66 -8.43 12.91
CA PRO A 165 -25.88 -8.77 13.62
C PRO A 165 -26.65 -9.84 12.84
N VAL A 166 -27.41 -10.70 13.54
CA VAL A 166 -28.13 -11.84 12.94
C VAL A 166 -28.78 -11.45 11.61
N VAL A 167 -28.30 -12.03 10.51
CA VAL A 167 -28.66 -11.64 9.15
C VAL A 167 -29.79 -12.54 8.67
N LEU A 168 -30.84 -11.96 8.09
CA LEU A 168 -31.87 -12.77 7.42
C LEU A 168 -31.28 -13.40 6.16
N ALA A 169 -31.71 -14.61 5.82
CA ALA A 169 -31.19 -15.33 4.65
C ALA A 169 -31.31 -14.55 3.31
N ARG A 170 -32.28 -13.62 3.21
CA ARG A 170 -32.45 -12.73 2.04
C ARG A 170 -31.34 -11.69 1.89
N ASP A 171 -30.71 -11.30 2.99
CA ASP A 171 -29.69 -10.26 3.03
C ASP A 171 -28.29 -10.82 2.75
N LEU A 172 -28.07 -12.15 2.89
CA LEU A 172 -26.84 -12.84 2.49
C LEU A 172 -26.48 -12.60 1.01
N LYS A 173 -27.48 -12.59 0.12
CA LYS A 173 -27.27 -12.30 -1.30
C LYS A 173 -26.76 -10.88 -1.54
N ARG A 174 -27.21 -9.91 -0.73
CA ARG A 174 -26.75 -8.51 -0.80
C ARG A 174 -25.30 -8.38 -0.33
N LEU A 175 -24.87 -9.26 0.58
CA LEU A 175 -23.48 -9.38 1.05
C LEU A 175 -22.60 -10.20 0.10
N GLY A 176 -23.12 -10.68 -1.03
CA GLY A 176 -22.38 -11.53 -1.96
C GLY A 176 -22.13 -12.96 -1.45
N MET A 177 -22.77 -13.37 -0.37
CA MET A 177 -22.64 -14.70 0.23
C MET A 177 -23.83 -15.57 -0.19
N VAL A 178 -23.63 -16.49 -1.14
CA VAL A 178 -24.69 -17.36 -1.65
C VAL A 178 -24.42 -18.82 -1.22
N CYS A 179 -25.32 -19.42 -0.41
CA CYS A 179 -25.31 -20.87 -0.16
C CYS A 179 -25.84 -21.59 -1.42
N HIS A 180 -25.07 -22.53 -1.96
CA HIS A 180 -25.51 -23.41 -3.05
C HIS A 180 -25.88 -24.82 -2.57
N CYS A 181 -25.88 -25.05 -1.26
CA CYS A 181 -26.17 -26.37 -0.70
C CYS A 181 -27.62 -26.79 -0.98
N LYS A 182 -27.80 -28.09 -1.24
CA LYS A 182 -29.10 -28.70 -1.54
C LYS A 182 -29.63 -29.53 -0.37
N ASP A 183 -28.94 -29.55 0.77
CA ASP A 183 -29.37 -30.28 1.95
C ASP A 183 -30.61 -29.65 2.59
N GLU A 184 -31.32 -30.46 3.36
CA GLU A 184 -32.58 -30.07 4.01
C GLU A 184 -32.39 -28.95 5.05
N MET A 185 -31.17 -28.75 5.56
CA MET A 185 -30.85 -27.69 6.51
C MET A 185 -30.74 -26.33 5.79
N CYS A 186 -29.95 -26.18 4.71
CA CYS A 186 -29.89 -24.94 3.91
C CYS A 186 -31.27 -24.65 3.28
N LYS A 187 -32.04 -25.65 2.83
CA LYS A 187 -33.42 -25.44 2.33
C LYS A 187 -34.33 -24.75 3.35
N ARG A 188 -34.27 -25.13 4.63
CA ARG A 188 -35.03 -24.49 5.72
C ARG A 188 -34.56 -23.08 6.03
N HIS A 189 -33.27 -22.79 5.86
CA HIS A 189 -32.72 -21.45 6.04
C HIS A 189 -33.01 -20.50 4.86
N HIS A 190 -33.05 -21.01 3.61
CA HIS A 190 -33.25 -20.20 2.40
C HIS A 190 -34.71 -20.08 1.92
N SER A 191 -35.65 -20.79 2.52
CA SER A 191 -37.06 -20.84 2.10
C SER A 191 -37.82 -19.50 2.19
N GLY A 192 -37.19 -18.40 2.64
CA GLY A 192 -37.77 -17.06 2.73
C GLY A 192 -37.45 -16.09 1.58
N ALA A 193 -36.71 -16.46 0.54
CA ALA A 193 -36.32 -15.52 -0.52
C ALA A 193 -36.25 -16.15 -1.91
N ALA A 194 -37.38 -16.61 -2.42
CA ALA A 194 -37.51 -16.97 -3.82
C ALA A 194 -38.57 -16.10 -4.50
N ARG A 195 -38.10 -15.05 -5.20
CA ARG A 195 -38.62 -14.70 -6.54
C ARG A 195 -37.74 -13.62 -7.20
N GLY A 196 -37.04 -14.04 -8.25
CA GLY A 196 -36.57 -13.19 -9.34
C GLY A 196 -35.43 -12.22 -9.02
N VAL A 197 -34.35 -12.28 -9.80
CA VAL A 197 -33.88 -11.20 -10.67
C VAL A 197 -32.42 -11.50 -11.08
N MET A 198 -32.21 -11.29 -12.38
CA MET A 198 -31.04 -11.49 -13.21
C MET A 198 -29.71 -11.05 -12.60
N TRP A 199 -28.68 -11.74 -13.07
CA TRP A 199 -27.28 -11.39 -13.00
C TRP A 199 -27.04 -9.98 -13.55
N PHE A 200 -26.46 -9.11 -12.73
CA PHE A 200 -25.65 -7.98 -13.20
C PHE A 200 -24.39 -7.92 -12.33
N ARG A 201 -23.23 -8.04 -12.98
CA ARG A 201 -21.95 -7.67 -12.39
C ARG A 201 -21.93 -6.14 -12.26
N GLN A 202 -21.83 -5.62 -11.05
CA GLN A 202 -21.39 -4.25 -10.82
C GLN A 202 -20.33 -4.20 -9.73
N ALA A 203 -19.23 -3.55 -10.10
CA ALA A 203 -18.04 -3.35 -9.32
C ALA A 203 -18.33 -2.53 -8.06
N PHE A 204 -17.76 -2.94 -6.93
CA PHE A 204 -17.58 -2.03 -5.80
C PHE A 204 -16.35 -1.16 -6.09
N VAL A 205 -16.59 0.00 -6.69
CA VAL A 205 -15.71 1.16 -6.55
C VAL A 205 -16.33 2.04 -5.47
N LYS A 206 -15.71 2.10 -4.30
CA LYS A 206 -15.83 3.23 -3.35
C LYS A 206 -14.40 3.79 -3.25
N PHE A 207 -14.03 4.80 -4.03
CA PHE A 207 -14.24 6.23 -3.78
C PHE A 207 -14.08 6.62 -2.31
N PHE A 208 -12.84 6.93 -1.93
CA PHE A 208 -12.54 7.94 -0.92
C PHE A 208 -11.81 9.08 -1.64
N LEU A 209 -12.58 10.07 -2.08
CA LEU A 209 -12.09 11.43 -2.23
C LEU A 209 -12.10 12.06 -0.84
N GLY A 210 -10.96 12.61 -0.44
CA GLY A 210 -10.84 13.38 0.79
C GLY A 210 -9.39 13.72 1.08
N CYS A 211 -8.84 14.66 0.32
CA CYS A 211 -7.88 15.70 0.76
C CYS A 211 -7.19 16.35 -0.46
N PHE A 212 -7.82 17.37 -1.02
CA PHE A 212 -7.14 18.50 -1.65
C PHE A 212 -7.92 19.78 -1.32
N GLN A 213 -7.44 20.52 -0.33
CA GLN A 213 -7.47 21.97 -0.34
C GLN A 213 -6.11 22.40 -0.93
N VAL A 214 -6.10 23.03 -2.10
CA VAL A 214 -6.01 24.48 -2.37
C VAL A 214 -6.18 24.65 -3.88
#